data_AF-A0A1Q7NWW3-F1
#
_entry.id   AF-A0A1Q7NWW3-F1
#
_cell.length_a   1.000
_cell.length_b   1.000
_cell.length_c   1.000
_cell.angle_alpha   90.00
_cell.angle_beta   90.00
_cell.angle_gamma   90.00
#
_symmetry.space_group_name_H-M   'P 1'
#
loop_
_entity.id
_entity.type
_entity.pdbx_description
1 polymer ?
#
loop_
_entity_poly.entity_id
_entity_poly.type
_entity_poly.pdbx_seq_one_letter_code
_entity_poly.pdbx_strand_id
1 'polypeptide(L)'
;MISFDALDSYHAREARLWERQALLRARPVAGDEALFARAFAQVLEPSVFRPIDRGAAAKELLAMRDRMEREIAGESGGLYNSKLGRGGLVDVEFAVQFLQLAHGATELSVRSANTSQALALLLKHGHLGPQDHAALARGYRFLRRLESRLRIVRDRSVDRIPESGPELLRLARRMGYSGPRAGEELLADYQRTATQVRGAFLRVLGGA
;
A
#
# COMPACT_ATOMS: atom_id res chain seq x y z
N MET A 1 13.63 -0.41 24.45
CA MET A 1 13.00 -1.74 24.54
C MET A 1 11.66 -1.53 25.25
N ILE A 2 10.55 -2.02 24.69
CA ILE A 2 9.22 -1.89 25.31
C ILE A 2 8.86 -3.24 25.95
N SER A 3 8.21 -3.21 27.11
CA SER A 3 7.70 -4.44 27.74
C SER A 3 6.39 -4.89 27.08
N PHE A 4 6.02 -6.14 27.32
CA PHE A 4 4.74 -6.70 26.85
C PHE A 4 3.54 -5.91 27.42
N ASP A 5 3.56 -5.63 28.71
CA ASP A 5 2.47 -4.90 29.39
C ASP A 5 2.34 -3.46 28.88
N ALA A 6 3.47 -2.82 28.55
CA ALA A 6 3.45 -1.48 27.96
C ALA A 6 2.85 -1.49 26.55
N LEU A 7 3.16 -2.51 25.75
CA LEU A 7 2.57 -2.70 24.42
C LEU A 7 1.06 -2.93 24.52
N ASP A 8 0.62 -3.77 25.45
CA ASP A 8 -0.81 -4.06 25.68
C ASP A 8 -1.58 -2.83 26.13
N SER A 9 -1.09 -2.15 27.18
CA SER A 9 -1.74 -0.96 27.72
C SER A 9 -1.91 0.15 26.68
N TYR A 10 -0.94 0.32 25.77
CA TYR A 10 -1.01 1.30 24.70
C TYR A 10 -2.08 0.94 23.67
N HIS A 11 -2.04 -0.30 23.18
CA HIS A 11 -2.92 -0.76 22.11
C HIS A 11 -4.37 -0.97 22.53
N ALA A 12 -4.62 -1.21 23.82
CA ALA A 12 -5.96 -1.31 24.39
C ALA A 12 -6.70 0.04 24.45
N ARG A 13 -5.99 1.15 24.67
CA ARG A 13 -6.60 2.46 24.98
C ARG A 13 -6.51 3.48 23.84
N GLU A 14 -5.43 3.46 23.04
CA GLU A 14 -5.06 4.62 22.22
C GLU A 14 -4.80 4.33 20.74
N ALA A 15 -4.89 3.06 20.29
CA ALA A 15 -4.52 2.69 18.92
C ALA A 15 -5.37 3.40 17.86
N ARG A 16 -4.75 4.35 17.16
CA ARG A 16 -5.32 5.10 16.04
C ARG A 16 -5.44 4.20 14.81
N LEU A 17 -6.29 4.59 13.86
CA LEU A 17 -6.56 3.78 12.68
C LEU A 17 -5.30 3.54 11.83
N TRP A 18 -4.47 4.57 11.65
CA TRP A 18 -3.21 4.46 10.91
C TRP A 18 -2.21 3.48 11.57
N GLU A 19 -2.23 3.35 12.91
CA GLU A 19 -1.37 2.41 13.64
C GLU A 19 -1.82 0.98 13.38
N ARG A 20 -3.13 0.76 13.38
CA ARG A 20 -3.73 -0.54 13.02
C ARG A 20 -3.39 -0.92 11.58
N GLN A 21 -3.43 0.04 10.63
CA GLN A 21 -2.98 -0.19 9.26
C GLN A 21 -1.50 -0.56 9.17
N ALA A 22 -0.64 0.11 9.94
CA ALA A 22 0.79 -0.19 9.97
C ALA A 22 1.05 -1.61 10.49
N LEU A 23 0.34 -2.00 11.55
CA LEU A 23 0.45 -3.32 12.18
C LEU A 23 -0.07 -4.48 11.33
N LEU A 24 -0.90 -4.24 10.31
CA LEU A 24 -1.29 -5.29 9.35
C LEU A 24 -0.10 -5.88 8.59
N ARG A 25 1.03 -5.17 8.52
CA ARG A 25 2.27 -5.67 7.91
C ARG A 25 3.27 -6.24 8.93
N ALA A 26 2.91 -6.26 10.22
CA ALA A 26 3.77 -6.80 11.26
C ALA A 26 3.97 -8.31 11.06
N ARG A 27 5.22 -8.74 11.19
CA ARG A 27 5.63 -10.15 11.09
C ARG A 27 6.90 -10.37 11.91
N PRO A 28 7.17 -11.59 12.40
CA PRO A 28 8.44 -11.86 13.03
C PRO A 28 9.55 -11.78 11.96
N VAL A 29 10.69 -11.22 12.35
CA VAL A 29 11.87 -11.08 11.48
C VAL A 29 13.08 -11.77 12.10
N ALA A 30 13.25 -11.65 13.41
CA ALA A 30 14.27 -12.32 14.21
C ALA A 30 13.80 -12.39 15.67
N GLY A 31 14.40 -13.31 16.45
CA GLY A 31 14.08 -13.52 17.87
C GLY A 31 13.23 -14.76 18.12
N ASP A 32 12.69 -14.86 19.32
CA ASP A 32 11.86 -15.98 19.76
C ASP A 32 10.46 -15.93 19.10
N GLU A 33 10.17 -16.95 18.29
CA GLU A 33 8.90 -17.08 17.58
C GLU A 33 7.70 -17.27 18.52
N ALA A 34 7.87 -17.98 19.63
CA ALA A 34 6.82 -18.19 20.62
C ALA A 34 6.48 -16.88 21.35
N LEU A 35 7.49 -16.06 21.65
CA LEU A 35 7.27 -14.73 22.21
C LEU A 35 6.49 -13.84 21.23
N PHE A 36 6.86 -13.84 19.95
CA PHE A 36 6.13 -13.09 18.93
C PHE A 36 4.68 -13.59 18.80
N ALA A 37 4.48 -14.91 18.71
CA ALA A 37 3.15 -15.50 18.59
C ALA A 37 2.25 -15.09 19.76
N ARG A 38 2.80 -15.09 20.98
CA ARG A 38 2.10 -14.63 22.19
C ARG A 38 1.74 -13.14 22.11
N ALA A 39 2.68 -12.28 21.72
CA ALA A 39 2.44 -10.84 21.58
C ALA A 39 1.41 -10.52 20.49
N PHE A 40 1.47 -11.25 19.37
CA PHE A 40 0.50 -11.09 18.31
C PHE A 40 -0.90 -11.49 18.77
N ALA A 41 -1.07 -12.70 19.30
CA ALA A 41 -2.38 -13.23 19.70
C ALA A 41 -3.03 -12.44 20.84
N GLN A 42 -2.24 -12.00 21.83
CA GLN A 42 -2.81 -11.35 23.03
C GLN A 42 -2.98 -9.84 22.89
N VAL A 43 -2.17 -9.17 22.06
CA VAL A 43 -2.14 -7.70 22.00
C VAL A 43 -2.47 -7.17 20.61
N LEU A 44 -1.69 -7.58 19.61
CA LEU A 44 -1.79 -6.97 18.28
C LEU A 44 -3.07 -7.38 17.56
N GLU A 45 -3.43 -8.66 17.61
CA GLU A 45 -4.61 -9.19 16.94
C GLU A 45 -5.92 -8.56 17.45
N PRO A 46 -6.18 -8.49 18.78
CA PRO A 46 -7.36 -7.81 19.31
C PRO A 46 -7.40 -6.31 18.99
N SER A 47 -6.23 -5.64 18.98
CA SER A 47 -6.16 -4.21 18.67
C SER A 47 -6.38 -3.91 17.19
N VAL A 48 -5.76 -4.69 16.29
CA VAL A 48 -5.81 -4.50 14.84
C VAL A 48 -7.17 -4.88 14.29
N PHE A 49 -7.72 -6.03 14.68
CA PHE A 49 -8.94 -6.61 14.09
C PHE A 49 -10.22 -6.37 14.89
N ARG A 50 -10.22 -5.41 15.82
CA ARG A 50 -11.48 -4.90 16.39
C ARG A 50 -12.37 -4.30 15.29
N PRO A 51 -13.71 -4.39 15.39
CA PRO A 51 -14.60 -3.78 14.40
C PRO A 51 -14.30 -2.30 14.12
N ILE A 52 -14.56 -1.86 12.90
CA ILE A 52 -14.47 -0.45 12.50
C ILE A 52 -15.82 0.04 11.99
N ASP A 53 -16.11 1.32 12.25
CA ASP A 53 -17.08 2.04 11.42
C ASP A 53 -16.43 2.30 10.06
N ARG A 54 -16.98 1.69 9.01
CA ARG A 54 -16.39 1.73 7.66
C ARG A 54 -16.38 3.14 7.08
N GLY A 55 -17.46 3.91 7.27
CA GLY A 55 -17.58 5.27 6.76
C GLY A 55 -16.62 6.22 7.45
N ALA A 56 -16.54 6.16 8.78
CA ALA A 56 -15.59 6.96 9.55
C ALA A 56 -14.13 6.61 9.20
N ALA A 57 -13.83 5.31 9.11
CA ALA A 57 -12.49 4.84 8.74
C ALA A 57 -12.10 5.26 7.32
N ALA A 58 -13.00 5.12 6.34
CA ALA A 58 -12.76 5.57 4.97
C ALA A 58 -12.46 7.07 4.90
N LYS A 59 -13.25 7.89 5.62
CA LYS A 59 -13.05 9.34 5.70
C LYS A 59 -11.70 9.70 6.31
N GLU A 60 -11.30 9.04 7.39
CA GLU A 60 -9.99 9.26 8.02
C GLU A 60 -8.83 8.88 7.08
N LEU A 61 -8.91 7.73 6.41
CA LEU A 61 -7.90 7.28 5.44
C LEU A 61 -7.77 8.23 4.25
N LEU A 62 -8.89 8.69 3.69
CA LEU A 62 -8.89 9.67 2.60
C LEU A 62 -8.24 10.98 3.04
N ALA A 63 -8.60 11.49 4.22
CA ALA A 63 -7.99 12.71 4.75
C ALA A 63 -6.48 12.56 5.00
N MET A 64 -6.04 11.40 5.51
CA MET A 64 -4.62 11.10 5.69
C MET A 64 -3.89 11.00 4.34
N ARG A 65 -4.49 10.32 3.36
CA ARG A 65 -3.96 10.17 2.00
C ARG A 65 -3.78 11.53 1.33
N ASP A 66 -4.79 12.39 1.42
CA ASP A 66 -4.76 13.75 0.90
C ASP A 66 -3.64 14.61 1.50
N ARG A 67 -3.41 14.52 2.82
CA ARG A 67 -2.28 15.22 3.47
C ARG A 67 -0.94 14.71 2.94
N MET A 68 -0.75 13.40 2.88
CA MET A 68 0.49 12.80 2.37
C MET A 68 0.76 13.17 0.89
N GLU A 69 -0.27 13.33 0.06
CA GLU A 69 -0.11 13.81 -1.32
C GLU A 69 0.41 15.25 -1.34
N ARG A 70 -0.26 16.14 -0.61
CA ARG A 70 0.06 17.57 -0.61
C ARG A 70 1.39 17.89 0.05
N GLU A 71 1.67 17.26 1.18
CA GLU A 71 2.78 17.63 2.06
C GLU A 71 4.07 16.85 1.76
N ILE A 72 3.97 15.63 1.21
CA ILE A 72 5.13 14.74 1.03
C ILE A 72 5.39 14.42 -0.45
N ALA A 73 4.35 14.05 -1.21
CA ALA A 73 4.55 13.68 -2.62
C ALA A 73 4.97 14.90 -3.45
N GLY A 74 4.26 16.02 -3.26
CA GLY A 74 4.58 17.30 -3.89
C GLY A 74 4.59 17.24 -5.42
N GLU A 75 3.66 16.48 -6.02
CA GLU A 75 3.55 16.37 -7.47
C GLU A 75 3.14 17.73 -8.07
N SER A 76 3.90 18.20 -9.06
CA SER A 76 3.59 19.40 -9.84
C SER A 76 4.15 19.27 -11.26
N GLY A 77 3.40 19.78 -12.25
CA GLY A 77 3.95 20.02 -13.60
C GLY A 77 4.64 18.86 -14.31
N GLY A 78 4.25 17.59 -14.08
CA GLY A 78 4.88 16.41 -14.70
C GLY A 78 5.81 15.60 -13.78
N LEU A 79 6.09 16.12 -12.58
CA LEU A 79 6.82 15.40 -11.54
C LEU A 79 5.93 14.34 -10.88
N TYR A 80 6.25 13.07 -11.12
CA TYR A 80 5.51 11.95 -10.55
C TYR A 80 6.23 11.30 -9.38
N ASN A 81 5.46 10.97 -8.34
CA ASN A 81 5.93 10.18 -7.20
C ASN A 81 5.28 8.80 -7.22
N SER A 82 6.06 7.78 -7.58
CA SER A 82 5.57 6.39 -7.75
C SER A 82 5.00 5.74 -6.47
N LYS A 83 5.31 6.30 -5.29
CA LYS A 83 4.92 5.74 -4.00
C LYS A 83 3.78 6.51 -3.35
N LEU A 84 3.96 7.82 -3.21
CA LEU A 84 3.08 8.74 -2.50
C LEU A 84 2.23 9.60 -3.44
N GLY A 85 2.53 9.59 -4.74
CA GLY A 85 1.74 10.29 -5.74
C GLY A 85 0.38 9.66 -5.95
N ARG A 86 -0.44 10.32 -6.75
CA ARG A 86 -1.79 9.86 -7.04
C ARG A 86 -1.75 8.54 -7.81
N GLY A 87 -2.42 7.49 -7.31
CA GLY A 87 -2.35 6.16 -7.89
C GLY A 87 -1.06 5.41 -7.59
N GLY A 88 -0.23 5.90 -6.68
CA GLY A 88 1.03 5.29 -6.27
C GLY A 88 0.85 4.06 -5.36
N LEU A 89 1.97 3.51 -4.89
CA LEU A 89 1.98 2.31 -4.04
C LEU A 89 1.08 2.44 -2.80
N VAL A 90 1.07 3.61 -2.17
CA VAL A 90 0.31 3.81 -0.92
C VAL A 90 -1.20 3.69 -1.14
N ASP A 91 -1.74 4.04 -2.31
CA ASP A 91 -3.16 3.81 -2.62
C ASP A 91 -3.50 2.31 -2.59
N VAL A 92 -2.62 1.47 -3.15
CA VAL A 92 -2.84 0.01 -3.13
C VAL A 92 -2.73 -0.53 -1.71
N GLU A 93 -1.72 -0.10 -0.96
CA GLU A 93 -1.52 -0.52 0.43
C GLU A 93 -2.72 -0.12 1.31
N PHE A 94 -3.22 1.12 1.17
CA PHE A 94 -4.36 1.61 1.94
C PHE A 94 -5.65 0.88 1.58
N ALA A 95 -5.93 0.62 0.29
CA ALA A 95 -7.12 -0.13 -0.11
C ALA A 95 -7.13 -1.55 0.50
N VAL A 96 -5.99 -2.24 0.42
CA VAL A 96 -5.85 -3.60 0.96
C VAL A 96 -6.00 -3.58 2.49
N GLN A 97 -5.30 -2.67 3.16
CA GLN A 97 -5.35 -2.55 4.61
C GLN A 97 -6.74 -2.19 5.10
N PHE A 98 -7.44 -1.28 4.43
CA PHE A 98 -8.83 -0.93 4.75
C PHE A 98 -9.73 -2.15 4.70
N LEU A 99 -9.65 -2.95 3.63
CA LEU A 99 -10.45 -4.17 3.49
C LEU A 99 -10.08 -5.22 4.54
N GLN A 100 -8.80 -5.35 4.89
CA GLN A 100 -8.36 -6.24 5.98
C GLN A 100 -8.88 -5.78 7.34
N LEU A 101 -8.95 -4.47 7.62
CA LEU A 101 -9.56 -3.96 8.85
C LEU A 101 -11.08 -4.17 8.86
N ALA A 102 -11.73 -3.99 7.71
CA ALA A 102 -13.18 -4.11 7.57
C ALA A 102 -13.69 -5.55 7.67
N HIS A 103 -12.90 -6.52 7.21
CA HIS A 103 -13.32 -7.93 7.10
C HIS A 103 -12.49 -8.88 7.95
N GLY A 104 -11.27 -8.49 8.34
CA GLY A 104 -10.36 -9.38 9.05
C GLY A 104 -10.92 -9.89 10.37
N ALA A 105 -11.77 -9.12 11.06
CA ALA A 105 -12.44 -9.56 12.29
C ALA A 105 -13.21 -10.89 12.11
N THR A 106 -13.91 -11.05 11.00
CA THR A 106 -14.78 -12.21 10.71
C THR A 106 -14.17 -13.19 9.71
N GLU A 107 -13.21 -12.75 8.89
CA GLU A 107 -12.54 -13.57 7.87
C GLU A 107 -11.03 -13.59 8.14
N LEU A 108 -10.58 -14.59 8.89
CA LEU A 108 -9.17 -14.77 9.26
C LEU A 108 -8.26 -14.94 8.05
N SER A 109 -8.77 -15.54 6.96
CA SER A 109 -7.96 -15.82 5.77
C SER A 109 -7.43 -14.56 5.11
N VAL A 110 -8.08 -13.40 5.25
CA VAL A 110 -7.59 -12.16 4.62
C VAL A 110 -6.48 -11.48 5.42
N ARG A 111 -6.10 -11.98 6.61
CA ARG A 111 -5.10 -11.39 7.52
C ARG A 111 -3.64 -11.66 7.09
N SER A 112 -3.31 -11.40 5.83
CA SER A 112 -1.95 -11.54 5.31
C SER A 112 -1.13 -10.24 5.41
N ALA A 113 0.08 -10.32 5.98
CA ALA A 113 1.04 -9.21 5.97
C ALA A 113 1.64 -8.92 4.57
N ASN A 114 1.52 -9.86 3.63
CA ASN A 114 1.92 -9.68 2.24
C ASN A 114 0.77 -9.10 1.43
N THR A 115 0.94 -7.90 0.87
CA THR A 115 -0.07 -7.16 0.10
C THR A 115 -0.58 -7.94 -1.13
N SER A 116 0.31 -8.63 -1.86
CA SER A 116 -0.11 -9.40 -3.05
C SER A 116 -0.96 -10.62 -2.68
N GLN A 117 -0.59 -11.29 -1.59
CA GLN A 117 -1.37 -12.40 -1.06
C GLN A 117 -2.71 -11.91 -0.49
N ALA A 118 -2.72 -10.80 0.25
CA ALA A 118 -3.94 -10.19 0.77
C ALA A 118 -4.90 -9.79 -0.36
N LEU A 119 -4.42 -9.19 -1.46
CA LEU A 119 -5.23 -8.90 -2.64
C LEU A 119 -5.91 -10.15 -3.22
N ALA A 120 -5.17 -11.27 -3.32
CA ALA A 120 -5.71 -12.53 -3.83
C ALA A 120 -6.75 -13.14 -2.90
N LEU A 121 -6.51 -13.08 -1.58
CA LEU A 121 -7.44 -13.60 -0.58
C LEU A 121 -8.71 -12.73 -0.48
N LEU A 122 -8.58 -11.41 -0.55
CA LEU A 122 -9.72 -10.49 -0.60
C LEU A 122 -10.61 -10.74 -1.82
N LEU A 123 -10.02 -11.03 -2.99
CA LEU A 123 -10.80 -11.45 -4.17
C LEU A 123 -11.46 -12.81 -3.95
N LYS A 124 -10.69 -13.81 -3.50
CA LYS A 124 -11.17 -15.18 -3.30
C LYS A 124 -12.38 -15.25 -2.35
N HIS A 125 -12.38 -14.42 -1.31
CA HIS A 125 -13.45 -14.36 -0.30
C HIS A 125 -14.54 -13.32 -0.64
N GLY A 126 -14.51 -12.71 -1.82
CA GLY A 126 -15.56 -11.81 -2.30
C GLY A 126 -15.57 -10.41 -1.66
N HIS A 127 -14.51 -10.04 -0.93
CA HIS A 127 -14.37 -8.72 -0.32
C HIS A 127 -13.74 -7.67 -1.26
N LEU A 128 -13.32 -8.09 -2.47
CA LEU A 128 -12.83 -7.22 -3.51
C LEU A 128 -13.31 -7.71 -4.88
N GLY A 129 -13.96 -6.84 -5.64
CA GLY A 129 -14.46 -7.18 -6.98
C GLY A 129 -13.32 -7.50 -7.98
N PRO A 130 -13.55 -8.36 -8.99
CA PRO A 130 -12.52 -8.77 -9.94
C PRO A 130 -11.86 -7.60 -10.69
N GLN A 131 -12.64 -6.58 -11.06
CA GLN A 131 -12.13 -5.39 -11.75
C GLN A 131 -11.14 -4.60 -10.89
N ASP A 132 -11.51 -4.33 -9.63
CA ASP A 132 -10.68 -3.58 -8.69
C ASP A 132 -9.46 -4.39 -8.26
N HIS A 133 -9.61 -5.70 -8.02
CA HIS A 133 -8.48 -6.60 -7.82
C HIS A 133 -7.50 -6.54 -8.98
N ALA A 134 -7.98 -6.62 -10.22
CA ALA A 134 -7.13 -6.62 -11.39
C ALA A 134 -6.35 -5.29 -11.54
N ALA A 135 -6.99 -4.15 -11.25
CA ALA A 135 -6.34 -2.84 -11.24
C ALA A 135 -5.26 -2.75 -10.14
N LEU A 136 -5.61 -3.09 -8.89
CA LEU A 136 -4.70 -3.01 -7.75
C LEU A 136 -3.54 -4.01 -7.85
N ALA A 137 -3.79 -5.25 -8.25
CA ALA A 137 -2.77 -6.29 -8.34
C ALA A 137 -1.79 -6.08 -9.50
N ARG A 138 -2.26 -5.60 -10.67
CA ARG A 138 -1.36 -5.20 -11.76
C ARG A 138 -0.58 -3.95 -11.38
N GLY A 139 -1.27 -2.94 -10.84
CA GLY A 139 -0.67 -1.69 -10.41
C GLY A 139 0.43 -1.91 -9.37
N TYR A 140 0.15 -2.69 -8.33
CA TYR A 140 1.15 -3.02 -7.30
C TYR A 140 2.39 -3.67 -7.89
N ARG A 141 2.23 -4.69 -8.74
CA ARG A 141 3.38 -5.35 -9.39
C ARG A 141 4.19 -4.39 -10.27
N PHE A 142 3.51 -3.57 -11.06
CA PHE A 142 4.17 -2.56 -11.90
C PHE A 142 4.95 -1.54 -11.06
N LEU A 143 4.30 -0.94 -10.05
CA LEU A 143 4.88 0.09 -9.20
C LEU A 143 6.03 -0.45 -8.33
N ARG A 144 5.92 -1.68 -7.80
CA ARG A 144 7.03 -2.33 -7.06
C ARG A 144 8.23 -2.62 -7.96
N ARG A 145 7.98 -3.02 -9.21
CA ARG A 145 9.05 -3.19 -10.21
C ARG A 145 9.69 -1.85 -10.52
N LEU A 146 8.90 -0.81 -10.75
CA LEU A 146 9.37 0.55 -11.03
C LEU A 146 10.22 1.11 -9.89
N GLU A 147 9.74 1.04 -8.64
CA GLU A 147 10.46 1.45 -7.43
C GLU A 147 11.82 0.74 -7.34
N SER A 148 11.83 -0.58 -7.55
CA SER A 148 13.05 -1.39 -7.50
C SER A 148 14.05 -0.99 -8.60
N ARG A 149 13.57 -0.72 -9.83
CA ARG A 149 14.45 -0.29 -10.94
C ARG A 149 14.95 1.14 -10.76
N LEU A 150 14.13 2.03 -10.21
CA LEU A 150 14.50 3.41 -9.93
C LEU A 150 15.63 3.47 -8.89
N ARG A 151 15.56 2.64 -7.84
CA ARG A 151 16.65 2.50 -6.86
C ARG A 151 17.96 2.03 -7.49
N ILE A 152 17.90 1.05 -8.39
CA ILE A 152 19.09 0.57 -9.11
C ILE A 152 19.71 1.67 -10.00
N VAL A 153 18.90 2.51 -10.63
CA VAL A 153 19.40 3.58 -11.52
C VAL A 153 20.03 4.72 -10.73
N ARG A 154 19.51 5.03 -9.55
CA ARG A 154 19.92 6.21 -8.76
C ARG A 154 20.86 5.89 -7.60
N ASP A 155 21.02 4.63 -7.23
CA ASP A 155 21.79 4.16 -6.04
C ASP A 155 21.37 4.84 -4.73
N ARG A 156 20.10 5.24 -4.65
CA ARG A 156 19.45 5.81 -3.46
C ARG A 156 17.95 5.54 -3.49
N SER A 157 17.32 5.57 -2.32
CA SER A 157 15.86 5.51 -2.24
C SER A 157 15.27 6.80 -2.79
N VAL A 158 14.77 6.76 -4.02
CA VAL A 158 14.08 7.87 -4.66
C VAL A 158 12.77 7.36 -5.23
N ASP A 159 11.69 8.08 -4.95
CA ASP A 159 10.35 7.72 -5.39
C ASP A 159 9.89 8.57 -6.60
N ARG A 160 10.68 9.60 -6.96
CA ARG A 160 10.41 10.51 -8.09
C ARG A 160 10.86 9.91 -9.42
N ILE A 161 9.94 9.80 -10.36
CA ILE A 161 10.19 9.33 -11.72
C ILE A 161 10.85 10.47 -12.53
N PRO A 162 11.94 10.22 -13.28
CA PRO A 162 12.52 11.22 -14.17
C PRO A 162 11.53 11.60 -15.28
N GLU A 163 11.41 12.90 -15.58
CA GLU A 163 10.45 13.40 -16.58
C GLU A 163 10.90 13.16 -18.03
N SER A 164 12.20 13.19 -18.28
CA SER A 164 12.75 13.05 -19.63
C SER A 164 14.24 12.65 -19.63
N GLY A 165 14.80 12.52 -20.84
CA GLY A 165 16.24 12.42 -21.03
C GLY A 165 16.84 11.03 -20.77
N PRO A 166 18.18 10.95 -20.67
CA PRO A 166 18.91 9.69 -20.61
C PRO A 166 18.55 8.84 -19.38
N GLU A 167 18.17 9.48 -18.28
CA GLU A 167 17.80 8.78 -17.06
C GLU A 167 16.46 8.05 -17.20
N LEU A 168 15.44 8.72 -17.73
CA LEU A 168 14.16 8.10 -18.03
C LEU A 168 14.34 6.94 -19.02
N LEU A 169 15.17 7.12 -20.05
CA LEU A 169 15.46 6.08 -21.03
C LEU A 169 16.14 4.85 -20.41
N ARG A 170 17.08 5.04 -19.47
CA ARG A 170 17.71 3.95 -18.72
C ARG A 170 16.69 3.20 -17.85
N LEU A 171 15.80 3.94 -17.18
CA LEU A 171 14.73 3.36 -16.37
C LEU A 171 13.77 2.54 -17.25
N ALA A 172 13.33 3.09 -18.37
CA ALA A 172 12.46 2.43 -19.34
C ALA A 172 13.07 1.12 -19.87
N ARG A 173 14.34 1.13 -20.28
CA ARG A 173 15.04 -0.08 -20.72
C ARG A 173 15.09 -1.15 -19.63
N ARG A 174 15.33 -0.77 -18.37
CA ARG A 174 15.31 -1.72 -17.23
C ARG A 174 13.90 -2.23 -16.89
N MET A 175 12.86 -1.48 -17.25
CA MET A 175 11.46 -1.88 -17.15
C MET A 175 11.02 -2.77 -18.32
N GLY A 176 11.83 -2.90 -19.37
CA GLY A 176 11.57 -3.76 -20.53
C GLY A 176 11.07 -3.02 -21.78
N TYR A 177 11.06 -1.68 -21.76
CA TYR A 177 10.71 -0.87 -22.92
C TYR A 177 11.92 -0.71 -23.86
N SER A 178 11.68 -0.58 -25.16
CA SER A 178 12.72 -0.52 -26.18
C SER A 178 12.44 0.56 -27.23
N GLY A 179 13.47 0.95 -27.97
CA GLY A 179 13.36 1.97 -29.01
C GLY A 179 13.55 3.41 -28.51
N PRO A 180 13.44 4.40 -29.43
CA PRO A 180 13.72 5.80 -29.14
C PRO A 180 12.67 6.43 -28.20
N ARG A 181 11.44 5.91 -28.20
CA ARG A 181 10.30 6.43 -27.41
C ARG A 181 10.05 5.68 -26.10
N ALA A 182 10.93 4.76 -25.72
CA ALA A 182 10.76 3.91 -24.54
C ALA A 182 10.46 4.70 -23.25
N GLY A 183 11.06 5.88 -23.08
CA GLY A 183 10.78 6.75 -21.93
C GLY A 183 9.33 7.27 -21.90
N GLU A 184 8.84 7.77 -23.04
CA GLU A 184 7.47 8.26 -23.19
C GLU A 184 6.46 7.12 -22.97
N GLU A 185 6.74 5.95 -23.52
CA GLU A 185 5.90 4.75 -23.35
C GLU A 185 5.81 4.32 -21.88
N LEU A 186 6.93 4.31 -21.16
CA LEU A 186 6.95 4.04 -19.72
C LEU A 186 6.10 5.05 -18.95
N LEU A 187 6.22 6.35 -19.23
CA LEU A 187 5.43 7.38 -18.55
C LEU A 187 3.94 7.24 -18.86
N ALA A 188 3.58 6.94 -20.10
CA ALA A 188 2.20 6.71 -20.49
C ALA A 188 1.59 5.48 -19.79
N ASP A 189 2.34 4.39 -19.68
CA ASP A 189 1.92 3.21 -18.92
C ASP A 189 1.83 3.48 -17.42
N TYR A 190 2.75 4.25 -16.86
CA TYR A 190 2.68 4.69 -15.47
C TYR A 190 1.40 5.50 -15.21
N GLN A 191 1.10 6.49 -16.05
CA GLN A 191 -0.09 7.32 -15.92
C GLN A 191 -1.37 6.46 -16.00
N ARG A 192 -1.48 5.58 -17.00
CA ARG A 192 -2.61 4.65 -17.13
C ARG A 192 -2.77 3.78 -15.89
N THR A 193 -1.67 3.22 -15.40
CA THR A 193 -1.65 2.37 -14.20
C THR A 193 -2.09 3.16 -12.97
N ALA A 194 -1.55 4.36 -12.77
CA ALA A 194 -1.87 5.24 -11.65
C ALA A 194 -3.35 5.65 -11.66
N THR A 195 -3.92 6.00 -12.82
CA THR A 195 -5.35 6.28 -12.96
C THR A 195 -6.22 5.08 -12.59
N GLN A 196 -5.85 3.87 -13.04
CA GLN A 196 -6.59 2.65 -12.71
C GLN A 196 -6.53 2.32 -11.21
N VAL A 197 -5.35 2.43 -10.61
CA VAL A 197 -5.14 2.23 -9.16
C VAL A 197 -5.95 3.24 -8.37
N ARG A 198 -5.86 4.53 -8.70
CA ARG A 198 -6.62 5.58 -8.01
C ARG A 198 -8.12 5.35 -8.11
N GLY A 199 -8.62 4.97 -9.29
CA GLY A 199 -10.03 4.65 -9.48
C GLY A 199 -10.49 3.48 -8.60
N ALA A 200 -9.71 2.40 -8.53
CA ALA A 200 -10.02 1.26 -7.66
C ALA A 200 -9.94 1.61 -6.18
N PHE A 201 -8.92 2.36 -5.76
CA PHE A 201 -8.78 2.87 -4.39
C PHE A 201 -10.01 3.67 -3.96
N LEU A 202 -10.45 4.63 -4.79
CA LEU A 202 -11.63 5.44 -4.47
C LEU A 202 -12.92 4.63 -4.42
N ARG A 203 -13.09 3.61 -5.27
CA ARG A 203 -14.26 2.72 -5.19
C ARG A 203 -14.25 1.85 -3.93
N VAL A 204 -13.09 1.32 -3.55
CA VAL A 204 -12.93 0.51 -2.33
C VAL A 204 -13.30 1.33 -1.08
N LEU A 205 -12.84 2.59 -1.00
CA LEU A 205 -13.14 3.46 0.14
C LEU A 205 -14.50 4.16 0.03
N GLY A 206 -15.05 4.32 -1.19
CA GLY A 206 -16.32 4.99 -1.44
C GLY A 206 -17.54 4.07 -1.38
N GLY A 207 -17.36 2.75 -1.48
CA GLY A 207 -18.42 1.75 -1.21
C GLY A 207 -18.56 1.40 0.27
N ALA A 208 -18.03 2.25 1.16
CA ALA A 208 -17.98 2.06 2.61
C ALA A 208 -19.15 2.72 3.33
#